data_AF-A0A1C6CLG8-F1
#
_entry.id   AF-A0A1C6CLG8-F1
#
_cell.length_a   1.000
_cell.length_b   1.000
_cell.length_c   1.000
_cell.angle_alpha   90.00
_cell.angle_beta   90.00
_cell.angle_gamma   90.00
#
_symmetry.space_group_name_H-M   'P 1'
#
loop_
_entity.id
_entity.type
_entity.pdbx_description
1 polymer ?
#
loop_
_entity_poly.entity_id
_entity_poly.type
_entity_poly.pdbx_seq_one_letter_code
_entity_poly.pdbx_strand_id
1 'polypeptide(L)'
;MRPIQEIPGQEKIQGSVAVQLHLFYEDLLEEFKWYLKQIPFPFDLFVSCQENADIHRIKKVLSKLSHVGKVEVRQIPNRGRDIAPVYIWFRRELQSYDYFLHIHSKKSLFTGKEQTDWRRQSLNALLGSPNMVKRILYLLEQEEDIGLVFPEYFKELTMYHSSWLTNEMQGRAFMEEYGLHMEGSLFQYPVGSFYWAKTKALQPLFDRAYTIEEFPREEGQVDGTLLHVIERGIGVMAGSRGCRSVLVDTDEGVFRFRKSVKLFRDYLSGDCRTLQEKLSSYQTVCFDLFGTLVTEAQWEENIFPRYEIRKIVECLLNRGKTVICRIPAGYSGQKAEEILERCGYCAGKIILVPEEIGREIPSALPADSIYVTDRTFRYWEAVYGKGQETVWLMNPKDAYVLSDDYDKYKEMWDIPEKRRKLEERINGCWYNSPFALEGPEGMTGKEVEHDYMPD
;
A
#
# COMPACT_ATOMS: atom_id res chain seq x y z
N MET A 1 0.95 18.16 -7.09
CA MET A 1 1.16 18.39 -5.63
C MET A 1 0.78 19.84 -5.33
N ARG A 2 0.50 20.20 -4.08
CA ARG A 2 0.31 21.62 -3.69
C ARG A 2 1.13 21.90 -2.40
N PRO A 3 1.94 22.96 -2.33
CA PRO A 3 2.61 23.36 -1.09
C PRO A 3 1.64 23.49 0.07
N ILE A 4 2.04 22.99 1.25
CA ILE A 4 1.19 23.04 2.45
C ILE A 4 0.78 24.48 2.74
N GLN A 5 1.70 25.44 2.57
CA GLN A 5 1.49 26.85 2.86
C GLN A 5 0.47 27.54 1.93
N GLU A 6 0.16 26.95 0.77
CA GLU A 6 -0.78 27.49 -0.21
C GLU A 6 -2.23 27.02 0.01
N ILE A 7 -2.45 25.90 0.71
CA ILE A 7 -3.81 25.43 1.03
C ILE A 7 -4.44 26.36 2.07
N PRO A 8 -5.59 27.01 1.84
CA PRO A 8 -6.18 27.87 2.86
C PRO A 8 -6.43 27.13 4.17
N GLY A 9 -6.29 27.84 5.29
CA GLY A 9 -6.70 27.31 6.59
C GLY A 9 -8.20 27.52 6.78
N GLN A 10 -8.91 26.51 7.27
CA GLN A 10 -10.28 26.69 7.70
C GLN A 10 -10.33 27.67 8.88
N GLU A 11 -11.25 28.65 8.83
CA GLU A 11 -11.45 29.61 9.94
C GLU A 11 -12.61 29.22 10.85
N LYS A 12 -13.61 28.53 10.30
CA LYS A 12 -14.75 27.96 11.03
C LYS A 12 -15.10 26.61 10.42
N ILE A 13 -15.35 25.62 11.25
CA ILE A 13 -15.80 24.31 10.79
C ILE A 13 -17.33 24.29 10.67
N GLN A 14 -17.86 23.73 9.59
CA GLN A 14 -19.30 23.58 9.40
C GLN A 14 -19.79 22.23 9.92
N GLY A 15 -19.01 21.17 9.69
CA GLY A 15 -19.33 19.82 10.17
C GLY A 15 -18.86 19.55 11.60
N SER A 16 -19.35 18.44 12.13
CA SER A 16 -19.00 17.89 13.43
C SER A 16 -17.71 17.06 13.36
N VAL A 17 -16.86 17.17 14.38
CA VAL A 17 -15.58 16.46 14.45
C VAL A 17 -15.52 15.51 15.64
N ALA A 18 -15.13 14.27 15.36
CA ALA A 18 -14.70 13.31 16.35
C ALA A 18 -13.20 13.03 16.27
N VAL A 19 -12.62 12.65 17.40
CA VAL A 19 -11.28 12.07 17.45
C VAL A 19 -11.38 10.72 18.15
N GLN A 20 -10.98 9.66 17.46
CA GLN A 20 -10.74 8.35 18.04
C GLN A 20 -9.25 8.27 18.41
N LEU A 21 -8.98 8.03 19.70
CA LEU A 21 -7.65 7.75 20.21
C LEU A 21 -7.58 6.33 20.77
N HIS A 22 -6.81 5.45 20.15
CA HIS A 22 -6.42 4.19 20.76
C HIS A 22 -5.17 4.35 21.64
N LEU A 23 -5.38 4.69 22.92
CA LEU A 23 -4.34 4.86 23.94
C LEU A 23 -4.01 3.51 24.59
N PHE A 24 -3.37 2.61 23.84
CA PHE A 24 -2.86 1.36 24.40
C PHE A 24 -1.75 1.62 25.44
N TYR A 25 -0.75 2.42 25.09
CA TYR A 25 0.33 2.84 25.97
C TYR A 25 -0.03 4.13 26.71
N GLU A 26 -0.39 4.03 28.00
CA GLU A 26 -0.81 5.16 28.85
C GLU A 26 0.30 6.14 29.20
N ASP A 27 1.57 5.71 29.14
CA ASP A 27 2.71 6.58 29.38
C ASP A 27 2.85 7.66 28.29
N LEU A 28 2.22 7.46 27.13
CA LEU A 28 2.17 8.45 26.05
C LEU A 28 1.02 9.46 26.18
N LEU A 29 0.21 9.40 27.24
CA LEU A 29 -0.96 10.27 27.43
C LEU A 29 -0.64 11.77 27.29
N GLU A 30 0.47 12.25 27.88
CA GLU A 30 0.84 13.66 27.80
C GLU A 30 1.35 14.06 26.40
N GLU A 31 2.00 13.14 25.65
CA GLU A 31 2.36 13.35 24.25
C GLU A 31 1.09 13.55 23.40
N PHE A 32 0.11 12.65 23.53
CA PHE A 32 -1.16 12.76 22.80
C PHE A 32 -1.97 14.00 23.18
N LYS A 33 -1.99 14.38 24.46
CA LYS A 33 -2.61 15.64 24.89
C LYS A 33 -1.98 16.85 24.21
N TRP A 34 -0.66 16.86 24.01
CA TRP A 34 0.01 17.95 23.30
C TRP A 34 -0.45 18.07 21.84
N TYR A 35 -0.56 16.94 21.13
CA TYR A 35 -1.07 16.91 19.75
C TYR A 35 -2.56 17.28 19.68
N LEU A 36 -3.39 16.74 20.57
CA LEU A 36 -4.82 17.06 20.61
C LEU A 36 -5.09 18.54 20.90
N LYS A 37 -4.21 19.21 21.66
CA LYS A 37 -4.28 20.66 21.90
C LYS A 37 -4.13 21.47 20.61
N GLN A 38 -3.54 20.91 19.55
CA GLN A 38 -3.38 21.60 18.28
C GLN A 38 -4.68 21.72 17.49
N ILE A 39 -5.75 21.00 17.84
CA ILE A 39 -7.04 21.09 17.16
C ILE A 39 -7.73 22.41 17.55
N PRO A 40 -7.91 23.38 16.62
CA PRO A 40 -8.42 24.72 16.94
C PRO A 40 -9.94 24.85 16.80
N PHE A 41 -10.65 23.72 16.76
CA PHE A 41 -12.10 23.64 16.56
C PHE A 41 -12.75 22.74 17.61
N PRO A 42 -14.05 22.93 17.91
CA PRO A 42 -14.78 22.00 18.76
C PRO A 42 -14.71 20.56 18.24
N PHE A 43 -14.41 19.61 19.13
CA PHE A 43 -14.41 18.18 18.81
C PHE A 43 -14.81 17.34 20.02
N ASP A 44 -15.29 16.13 19.76
CA ASP A 44 -15.51 15.11 20.78
C ASP A 44 -14.43 14.03 20.71
N LEU A 45 -14.04 13.51 21.87
CA LEU A 45 -12.92 12.60 22.01
C LEU A 45 -13.37 11.22 22.54
N PHE A 46 -13.08 10.19 21.76
CA PHE A 46 -13.39 8.80 22.04
C PHE A 46 -12.10 8.01 22.24
N VAL A 47 -11.81 7.64 23.48
CA VAL A 47 -10.55 6.99 23.87
C VAL A 47 -10.80 5.54 24.21
N SER A 48 -10.12 4.64 23.49
CA SER A 48 -9.99 3.25 23.94
C SER A 48 -8.66 3.06 24.66
N CYS A 49 -8.64 2.27 25.73
CA CYS A 49 -7.43 1.91 26.47
C CYS A 49 -7.46 0.45 26.92
N GLN A 50 -6.32 -0.02 27.46
CA GLN A 50 -6.22 -1.38 28.01
C GLN A 50 -7.20 -1.61 29.18
N GLU A 51 -7.59 -2.87 29.42
CA GLU A 51 -8.54 -3.26 30.46
C GLU A 51 -8.13 -2.83 31.88
N ASN A 52 -6.83 -2.71 32.13
CA ASN A 52 -6.26 -2.31 33.41
C ASN A 52 -5.94 -0.81 33.51
N ALA A 53 -6.32 0.00 32.52
CA ALA A 53 -5.92 1.40 32.44
C ALA A 53 -6.62 2.31 33.45
N ASP A 54 -5.98 3.41 33.85
CA ASP A 54 -6.58 4.41 34.75
C ASP A 54 -7.49 5.38 33.97
N ILE A 55 -8.75 4.98 33.79
CA ILE A 55 -9.75 5.78 33.08
C ILE A 55 -9.98 7.16 33.71
N HIS A 56 -9.83 7.28 35.04
CA HIS A 56 -10.07 8.53 35.75
C HIS A 56 -8.95 9.52 35.45
N ARG A 57 -7.70 9.05 35.47
CA ARG A 57 -6.54 9.86 35.06
C ARG A 57 -6.66 10.27 33.59
N ILE A 58 -6.92 9.33 32.68
CA ILE A 58 -7.07 9.62 31.24
C ILE A 58 -8.13 10.70 31.02
N LYS A 59 -9.34 10.50 31.56
CA LYS A 59 -10.45 11.45 31.41
C LYS A 59 -10.12 12.81 32.04
N LYS A 60 -9.53 12.84 33.24
CA LYS A 60 -9.14 14.07 33.95
C LYS A 60 -8.11 14.89 33.17
N VAL A 61 -7.16 14.24 32.52
CA VAL A 61 -6.12 14.91 31.72
C VAL A 61 -6.71 15.47 30.44
N LEU A 62 -7.49 14.66 29.71
CA LEU A 62 -7.98 15.01 28.38
C LEU A 62 -9.17 15.98 28.42
N SER A 63 -9.98 15.98 29.48
CA SER A 63 -11.07 16.96 29.65
C SER A 63 -10.59 18.40 29.86
N LYS A 64 -9.27 18.64 29.96
CA LYS A 64 -8.67 19.98 30.09
C LYS A 64 -8.29 20.61 28.75
N LEU A 65 -8.51 19.91 27.64
CA LEU A 65 -8.26 20.46 26.30
C LEU A 65 -9.25 21.60 26.02
N SER A 66 -8.80 22.66 25.35
CA SER A 66 -9.58 23.91 25.22
C SER A 66 -10.83 23.77 24.35
N HIS A 67 -10.81 22.88 23.37
CA HIS A 67 -11.90 22.71 22.39
C HIS A 67 -12.61 21.36 22.50
N VAL A 68 -12.31 20.56 23.52
CA VAL A 68 -12.99 19.26 23.69
C VAL A 68 -14.37 19.48 24.31
N GLY A 69 -15.41 18.93 23.67
CA GLY A 69 -16.76 18.92 24.22
C GLY A 69 -16.95 17.74 25.17
N LYS A 70 -17.02 16.55 24.59
CA LYS A 70 -17.18 15.26 25.28
C LYS A 70 -15.87 14.50 25.30
N VAL A 71 -15.55 13.88 26.44
CA VAL A 71 -14.50 12.86 26.57
C VAL A 71 -15.11 11.56 27.06
N GLU A 72 -15.07 10.55 26.20
CA GLU A 72 -15.50 9.20 26.51
C GLU A 72 -14.31 8.24 26.51
N VAL A 73 -14.18 7.44 27.56
CA VAL A 73 -13.06 6.50 27.72
C VAL A 73 -13.65 5.10 27.93
N ARG A 74 -13.22 4.13 27.11
CA ARG A 74 -13.64 2.72 27.21
C ARG A 74 -12.40 1.84 27.39
N GLN A 75 -12.40 1.04 28.44
CA GLN A 75 -11.50 -0.10 28.58
C GLN A 75 -11.96 -1.21 27.65
N ILE A 76 -11.06 -1.74 26.83
CA ILE A 76 -11.40 -2.76 25.82
C ILE A 76 -10.36 -3.88 25.83
N PRO A 77 -10.73 -5.11 25.41
CA PRO A 77 -9.79 -6.20 25.27
C PRO A 77 -8.72 -5.88 24.22
N ASN A 78 -7.50 -6.39 24.43
CA ASN A 78 -6.43 -6.31 23.43
C ASN A 78 -6.66 -7.28 22.27
N ARG A 79 -7.66 -6.98 21.43
CA ARG A 79 -8.07 -7.79 20.29
C ARG A 79 -8.54 -6.88 19.15
N GLY A 80 -7.94 -7.03 17.97
CA GLY A 80 -8.16 -6.15 16.83
C GLY A 80 -7.44 -4.79 16.90
N ARG A 81 -6.52 -4.62 17.86
CA ARG A 81 -5.59 -3.48 18.01
C ARG A 81 -6.31 -2.14 17.90
N ASP A 82 -5.81 -1.22 17.07
CA ASP A 82 -6.37 0.12 16.88
C ASP A 82 -7.57 0.15 15.90
N ILE A 83 -7.80 -0.93 15.15
CA ILE A 83 -8.90 -1.04 14.17
C ILE A 83 -10.25 -1.35 14.85
N ALA A 84 -10.29 -2.36 15.73
CA ALA A 84 -11.52 -2.70 16.45
C ALA A 84 -12.13 -1.53 17.26
N PRO A 85 -11.35 -0.66 17.93
CA PRO A 85 -11.86 0.56 18.55
C PRO A 85 -12.74 1.41 17.65
N VAL A 86 -12.35 1.59 16.39
CA VAL A 86 -13.08 2.44 15.42
C VAL A 86 -14.36 1.74 14.97
N TYR A 87 -14.25 0.50 14.51
CA TYR A 87 -15.33 -0.18 13.77
C TYR A 87 -16.24 -1.07 14.63
N ILE A 88 -15.89 -1.31 15.90
CA ILE A 88 -16.71 -2.03 16.87
C ILE A 88 -17.06 -1.13 18.03
N TRP A 89 -16.03 -0.70 18.78
CA TRP A 89 -16.26 -0.12 20.09
C TRP A 89 -16.78 1.30 20.04
N PHE A 90 -16.40 2.13 19.06
CA PHE A 90 -16.93 3.48 18.89
C PHE A 90 -17.69 3.65 17.57
N ARG A 91 -18.09 2.54 16.96
CA ARG A 91 -18.74 2.48 15.65
C ARG A 91 -19.91 3.46 15.54
N ARG A 92 -20.86 3.37 16.48
CA ARG A 92 -22.10 4.15 16.44
C ARG A 92 -21.84 5.63 16.68
N GLU A 93 -20.92 5.93 17.58
CA GLU A 93 -20.54 7.28 17.94
C GLU A 93 -19.86 7.96 16.75
N LEU A 94 -18.81 7.35 16.19
CA LEU A 94 -18.06 7.91 15.07
C LEU A 94 -18.93 8.09 13.81
N GLN A 95 -19.85 7.16 13.54
CA GLN A 95 -20.80 7.27 12.43
C GLN A 95 -21.70 8.52 12.48
N SER A 96 -21.87 9.14 13.65
CA SER A 96 -22.71 10.35 13.80
C SER A 96 -22.00 11.66 13.50
N TYR A 97 -20.68 11.64 13.25
CA TYR A 97 -19.89 12.83 12.94
C TYR A 97 -19.62 12.96 11.45
N ASP A 98 -19.42 14.18 10.96
CA ASP A 98 -19.08 14.43 9.55
C ASP A 98 -17.63 14.04 9.24
N TYR A 99 -16.74 14.33 10.18
CA TYR A 99 -15.31 14.04 10.08
C TYR A 99 -14.82 13.35 11.34
N PHE A 100 -13.86 12.43 11.17
CA PHE A 100 -13.14 11.88 12.31
C PHE A 100 -11.64 11.76 12.05
N LEU A 101 -10.87 11.90 13.12
CA LEU A 101 -9.45 11.57 13.18
C LEU A 101 -9.29 10.24 13.90
N HIS A 102 -8.52 9.30 13.33
CA HIS A 102 -8.05 8.10 14.02
C HIS A 102 -6.55 8.20 14.28
N ILE A 103 -6.15 8.01 15.54
CA ILE A 103 -4.75 8.01 15.99
C ILE A 103 -4.56 6.98 17.11
N HIS A 104 -3.34 6.47 17.27
CA HIS A 104 -3.06 5.46 18.29
C HIS A 104 -1.67 5.58 18.92
N SER A 105 -1.53 5.09 20.15
CA SER A 105 -0.27 5.17 20.89
C SER A 105 0.69 4.00 20.69
N LYS A 106 0.46 3.14 19.69
CA LYS A 106 1.33 1.99 19.36
C LYS A 106 2.80 2.39 19.33
N LYS A 107 3.63 1.56 19.97
CA LYS A 107 5.09 1.66 19.95
C LYS A 107 5.63 0.69 18.90
N SER A 108 6.40 1.20 17.95
CA SER A 108 7.08 0.36 16.95
C SER A 108 8.33 -0.25 17.60
N LEU A 109 8.35 -1.57 17.81
CA LEU A 109 9.44 -2.28 18.52
C LEU A 109 10.34 -3.10 17.59
N PHE A 110 10.34 -2.78 16.28
CA PHE A 110 10.92 -3.62 15.21
C PHE A 110 12.41 -3.99 15.40
N THR A 111 13.18 -3.22 16.18
CA THR A 111 14.61 -3.47 16.46
C THR A 111 14.90 -3.79 17.93
N GLY A 112 13.89 -4.12 18.73
CA GLY A 112 14.03 -4.31 20.19
C GLY A 112 14.16 -3.00 20.99
N LYS A 113 14.11 -1.85 20.31
CA LYS A 113 13.99 -0.50 20.92
C LYS A 113 12.79 0.22 20.30
N GLU A 114 12.15 1.10 21.08
CA GLU A 114 11.04 1.91 20.60
C GLU A 114 11.50 2.84 19.47
N GLN A 115 10.94 2.65 18.28
CA GLN A 115 11.06 3.53 17.13
C GLN A 115 9.98 4.62 17.24
N THR A 116 10.33 5.74 17.87
CA THR A 116 9.41 6.86 18.10
C THR A 116 9.10 7.65 16.83
N ASP A 117 9.96 7.54 15.83
CA ASP A 117 10.01 8.47 14.70
C ASP A 117 8.79 8.32 13.79
N TRP A 118 8.33 7.10 13.52
CA TRP A 118 7.13 6.89 12.71
C TRP A 118 5.87 7.46 13.39
N ARG A 119 5.67 7.20 14.69
CA ARG A 119 4.53 7.76 15.44
C ARG A 119 4.56 9.28 15.40
N ARG A 120 5.72 9.89 15.68
CA ARG A 120 5.87 11.35 15.70
C ARG A 120 5.73 11.97 14.32
N GLN A 121 6.28 11.37 13.26
CA GLN A 121 6.07 11.82 11.88
C GLN A 121 4.57 11.83 11.57
N SER A 122 3.87 10.74 11.88
CA SER A 122 2.43 10.60 11.61
C SER A 122 1.60 11.64 12.36
N LEU A 123 1.88 11.83 13.66
CA LEU A 123 1.20 12.83 14.48
C LEU A 123 1.56 14.26 14.07
N ASN A 124 2.80 14.54 13.69
CA ASN A 124 3.21 15.85 13.17
C ASN A 124 2.52 16.19 11.86
N ALA A 125 2.37 15.22 10.96
CA ALA A 125 1.63 15.38 9.71
C ALA A 125 0.16 15.73 9.92
N LEU A 126 -0.52 15.14 10.91
CA LEU A 126 -1.97 15.33 11.09
C LEU A 126 -2.36 16.36 12.16
N LEU A 127 -1.50 16.56 13.15
CA LEU A 127 -1.75 17.33 14.38
C LEU A 127 -0.55 18.21 14.78
N GLY A 128 0.49 18.36 13.96
CA GLY A 128 1.72 19.05 14.37
C GLY A 128 1.56 20.54 14.66
N SER A 129 0.50 21.18 14.13
CA SER A 129 0.17 22.58 14.44
C SER A 129 -1.31 22.87 14.17
N PRO A 130 -1.88 23.95 14.75
CA PRO A 130 -3.25 24.35 14.45
C PRO A 130 -3.46 24.69 12.98
N ASN A 131 -2.45 25.30 12.34
CA ASN A 131 -2.51 25.60 10.91
C ASN A 131 -2.56 24.32 10.06
N MET A 132 -1.86 23.26 10.43
CA MET A 132 -1.96 21.98 9.73
C MET A 132 -3.38 21.41 9.83
N VAL A 133 -3.95 21.37 11.04
CA VAL A 133 -5.32 20.88 11.26
C VAL A 133 -6.35 21.70 10.48
N LYS A 134 -6.22 23.03 10.50
CA LYS A 134 -7.05 23.95 9.69
C LYS A 134 -7.01 23.62 8.21
N ARG A 135 -5.84 23.30 7.65
CA ARG A 135 -5.65 23.01 6.22
C ARG A 135 -6.20 21.63 5.84
N ILE A 136 -5.99 20.63 6.69
CA ILE A 136 -6.57 19.29 6.49
C ILE A 136 -8.10 19.37 6.49
N LEU A 137 -8.68 20.06 7.47
CA LEU A 137 -10.13 20.24 7.53
C LEU A 137 -10.65 21.10 6.39
N TYR A 138 -9.91 22.11 5.93
CA TYR A 138 -10.25 22.84 4.70
C TYR A 138 -10.36 21.89 3.50
N LEU A 139 -9.38 21.00 3.30
CA LEU A 139 -9.43 20.01 2.22
C LEU A 139 -10.64 19.08 2.34
N LEU A 140 -10.95 18.61 3.56
CA LEU A 140 -12.12 17.76 3.76
C LEU A 140 -13.44 18.54 3.56
N GLU A 141 -13.57 19.78 4.01
CA GLU A 141 -14.84 20.51 3.89
C GLU A 141 -15.07 21.10 2.50
N GLN A 142 -14.03 21.66 1.86
CA GLN A 142 -14.18 22.49 0.65
C GLN A 142 -13.94 21.73 -0.65
N GLU A 143 -13.20 20.61 -0.62
CA GLU A 143 -12.96 19.78 -1.79
C GLU A 143 -13.83 18.52 -1.66
N GLU A 144 -14.96 18.49 -2.39
CA GLU A 144 -16.00 17.47 -2.20
C GLU A 144 -15.49 16.04 -2.39
N ASP A 145 -14.54 15.87 -3.32
CA ASP A 145 -13.98 14.59 -3.71
C ASP A 145 -12.83 14.12 -2.81
N ILE A 146 -12.39 14.87 -1.80
CA ILE A 146 -11.37 14.41 -0.84
C ILE A 146 -12.06 13.78 0.37
N GLY A 147 -11.85 12.49 0.61
CA GLY A 147 -12.48 11.79 1.75
C GLY A 147 -11.51 11.25 2.78
N LEU A 148 -10.21 11.24 2.49
CA LEU A 148 -9.19 10.68 3.37
C LEU A 148 -7.93 11.54 3.30
N VAL A 149 -7.35 11.86 4.44
CA VAL A 149 -6.07 12.57 4.55
C VAL A 149 -5.18 11.82 5.54
N PHE A 150 -3.97 11.43 5.13
CA PHE A 150 -3.06 10.66 5.97
C PHE A 150 -1.59 11.06 5.76
N PRO A 151 -0.66 10.71 6.66
CA PRO A 151 0.75 11.04 6.51
C PRO A 151 1.37 10.37 5.28
N GLU A 152 2.37 11.00 4.69
CA GLU A 152 3.27 10.32 3.77
C GLU A 152 3.98 9.15 4.46
N TYR A 153 4.34 8.13 3.68
CA TYR A 153 4.96 6.91 4.18
C TYR A 153 6.27 7.17 4.93
N PHE A 154 6.47 6.44 6.03
CA PHE A 154 7.73 6.46 6.78
C PHE A 154 8.86 5.89 5.92
N LYS A 155 10.04 6.51 5.97
CA LYS A 155 11.15 6.25 5.05
C LYS A 155 11.71 4.81 5.10
N GLU A 156 11.50 4.09 6.20
CA GLU A 156 11.87 2.68 6.36
C GLU A 156 10.86 1.71 5.73
N LEU A 157 9.69 2.21 5.31
CA LEU A 157 8.72 1.42 4.54
C LEU A 157 9.14 1.33 3.08
N THR A 158 8.92 0.16 2.51
CA THR A 158 9.23 -0.20 1.13
C THR A 158 7.97 -0.54 0.33
N MET A 159 8.11 -0.68 -0.99
CA MET A 159 7.03 -0.92 -1.96
C MET A 159 6.02 -2.01 -1.56
N TYR A 160 6.43 -3.12 -0.94
CA TYR A 160 5.51 -4.20 -0.61
C TYR A 160 4.45 -3.79 0.43
N HIS A 161 4.73 -2.75 1.24
CA HIS A 161 3.75 -2.20 2.17
C HIS A 161 2.58 -1.52 1.46
N SER A 162 2.65 -1.28 0.15
CA SER A 162 1.53 -0.82 -0.69
C SER A 162 0.70 -1.95 -1.28
N SER A 163 0.72 -3.15 -0.69
CA SER A 163 -0.03 -4.31 -1.18
C SER A 163 -0.77 -5.03 -0.06
N TRP A 164 -1.51 -6.08 -0.42
CA TRP A 164 -2.20 -6.93 0.54
C TRP A 164 -1.26 -7.83 1.37
N LEU A 165 0.00 -8.01 0.97
CA LEU A 165 0.96 -8.91 1.61
C LEU A 165 0.38 -10.32 1.82
N THR A 166 0.52 -10.89 3.02
CA THR A 166 -0.01 -12.23 3.34
C THR A 166 -1.55 -12.28 3.32
N ASN A 167 -2.20 -11.11 3.23
CA ASN A 167 -3.65 -10.98 3.10
C ASN A 167 -4.14 -10.90 1.65
N GLU A 168 -3.39 -11.31 0.62
CA GLU A 168 -3.85 -11.21 -0.77
C GLU A 168 -5.22 -11.89 -0.99
N MET A 169 -5.40 -13.11 -0.49
CA MET A 169 -6.67 -13.84 -0.63
C MET A 169 -7.81 -13.18 0.16
N GLN A 170 -7.57 -12.83 1.42
CA GLN A 170 -8.57 -12.20 2.28
C GLN A 170 -8.93 -10.78 1.79
N GLY A 171 -7.96 -10.05 1.25
CA GLY A 171 -8.14 -8.74 0.65
C GLY A 171 -9.00 -8.80 -0.61
N ARG A 172 -8.78 -9.80 -1.48
CA ARG A 172 -9.65 -10.04 -2.65
C ARG A 172 -11.09 -10.38 -2.23
N ALA A 173 -11.26 -11.32 -1.29
CA ALA A 173 -12.59 -11.65 -0.77
C ALA A 173 -13.29 -10.44 -0.12
N PHE A 174 -12.53 -9.61 0.61
CA PHE A 174 -13.01 -8.36 1.17
C PHE A 174 -13.44 -7.37 0.08
N MET A 175 -12.71 -7.24 -1.01
CA MET A 175 -13.11 -6.39 -2.15
C MET A 175 -14.38 -6.89 -2.83
N GLU A 176 -14.50 -8.20 -3.03
CA GLU A 176 -15.69 -8.84 -3.61
C GLU A 176 -16.95 -8.62 -2.76
N GLU A 177 -16.82 -8.57 -1.43
CA GLU A 177 -17.92 -8.24 -0.51
C GLU A 177 -18.60 -6.91 -0.86
N TYR A 178 -17.85 -5.94 -1.40
CA TYR A 178 -18.35 -4.63 -1.81
C TYR A 178 -18.52 -4.49 -3.33
N GLY A 179 -18.41 -5.59 -4.09
CA GLY A 179 -18.48 -5.57 -5.54
C GLY A 179 -17.36 -4.75 -6.19
N LEU A 180 -16.19 -4.69 -5.55
CA LEU A 180 -15.05 -3.92 -6.02
C LEU A 180 -14.03 -4.81 -6.71
N HIS A 181 -13.43 -4.27 -7.76
CA HIS A 181 -12.30 -4.88 -8.47
C HIS A 181 -11.10 -3.95 -8.38
N MET A 182 -9.95 -4.49 -8.01
CA MET A 182 -8.71 -3.73 -7.94
C MET A 182 -7.88 -3.97 -9.18
N GLU A 183 -7.41 -2.88 -9.79
CA GLU A 183 -6.44 -2.93 -10.86
C GLU A 183 -5.02 -2.93 -10.28
N GLY A 184 -4.20 -3.87 -10.73
CA GLY A 184 -2.86 -4.08 -10.20
C GLY A 184 -2.89 -4.76 -8.83
N SER A 185 -1.72 -4.85 -8.22
CA SER A 185 -1.48 -5.39 -6.88
C SER A 185 -1.15 -4.30 -5.86
N LEU A 186 -0.84 -3.09 -6.34
CA LEU A 186 -0.36 -1.96 -5.54
C LEU A 186 -1.41 -0.87 -5.37
N PHE A 187 -1.58 -0.42 -4.13
CA PHE A 187 -2.55 0.60 -3.74
C PHE A 187 -2.08 1.37 -2.51
N GLN A 188 -2.67 2.55 -2.32
CA GLN A 188 -2.36 3.40 -1.19
C GLN A 188 -3.41 3.32 -0.10
N TYR A 189 -2.94 3.27 1.13
CA TYR A 189 -3.73 3.33 2.35
C TYR A 189 -2.87 3.96 3.46
N PRO A 190 -3.46 4.40 4.59
CA PRO A 190 -2.71 4.90 5.73
C PRO A 190 -2.00 3.75 6.44
N VAL A 191 -0.77 3.41 6.00
CA VAL A 191 0.05 2.38 6.67
C VAL A 191 0.31 2.84 8.11
N GLY A 192 -0.10 2.03 9.09
CA GLY A 192 -0.08 2.39 10.50
C GLY A 192 -1.33 3.15 10.95
N SER A 193 -2.39 3.23 10.14
CA SER A 193 -3.73 3.65 10.55
C SER A 193 -3.85 5.05 11.20
N PHE A 194 -3.00 6.00 10.83
CA PHE A 194 -3.18 7.42 11.20
C PHE A 194 -3.86 8.17 10.06
N TYR A 195 -5.06 8.71 10.28
CA TYR A 195 -5.77 9.44 9.22
C TYR A 195 -6.89 10.33 9.74
N TRP A 196 -7.14 11.41 9.01
CA TRP A 196 -8.41 12.13 9.01
C TRP A 196 -9.31 11.58 7.89
N ALA A 197 -10.60 11.44 8.15
CA ALA A 197 -11.56 10.98 7.15
C ALA A 197 -12.87 11.78 7.20
N LYS A 198 -13.51 11.92 6.04
CA LYS A 198 -14.96 12.08 5.95
C LYS A 198 -15.58 10.76 6.41
N THR A 199 -16.42 10.78 7.44
CA THR A 199 -17.07 9.55 7.93
C THR A 199 -17.83 8.83 6.82
N LYS A 200 -18.52 9.60 5.96
CA LYS A 200 -19.24 9.07 4.79
C LYS A 200 -18.37 8.35 3.76
N ALA A 201 -17.07 8.65 3.69
CA ALA A 201 -16.13 8.00 2.77
C ALA A 201 -15.80 6.58 3.24
N LEU A 202 -15.86 6.32 4.55
CA LEU A 202 -15.60 5.01 5.17
C LEU A 202 -16.89 4.32 5.64
N GLN A 203 -18.05 4.84 5.25
CA GLN A 203 -19.36 4.30 5.63
C GLN A 203 -19.49 2.78 5.38
N PRO A 204 -19.02 2.20 4.26
CA PRO A 204 -19.11 0.75 4.05
C PRO A 204 -18.45 -0.09 5.16
N LEU A 205 -17.29 0.36 5.66
CA LEU A 205 -16.60 -0.30 6.77
C LEU A 205 -17.42 -0.23 8.06
N PHE A 206 -18.05 0.91 8.33
CA PHE A 206 -18.94 1.00 9.47
C PHE A 206 -20.20 0.16 9.28
N ASP A 207 -20.79 0.10 8.10
CA ASP A 207 -22.05 -0.62 7.85
C ASP A 207 -21.90 -2.13 8.00
N ARG A 208 -20.72 -2.68 7.72
CA ARG A 208 -20.42 -4.12 7.88
C ARG A 208 -20.62 -4.65 9.31
N ALA A 209 -20.58 -3.78 10.32
CA ALA A 209 -20.92 -4.15 11.70
C ALA A 209 -20.10 -5.32 12.26
N TYR A 210 -18.77 -5.24 12.15
CA TYR A 210 -17.85 -6.27 12.62
C TYR A 210 -18.11 -6.71 14.07
N THR A 211 -17.80 -7.96 14.38
CA THR A 211 -17.78 -8.48 15.76
C THR A 211 -16.37 -8.77 16.22
N ILE A 212 -16.15 -8.76 17.54
CA ILE A 212 -14.82 -8.95 18.11
C ILE A 212 -14.30 -10.39 17.88
N GLU A 213 -15.20 -11.34 17.66
CA GLU A 213 -14.90 -12.75 17.39
C GLU A 213 -14.21 -12.96 16.05
N GLU A 214 -14.46 -12.09 15.05
CA GLU A 214 -13.83 -12.16 13.73
C GLU A 214 -12.34 -11.79 13.76
N PHE A 215 -11.90 -11.02 14.75
CA PHE A 215 -10.50 -10.70 14.96
C PHE A 215 -9.83 -11.86 15.69
N PRO A 216 -8.68 -12.40 15.28
CA PRO A 216 -8.01 -13.44 16.06
C PRO A 216 -7.57 -12.91 17.44
N ARG A 217 -7.35 -13.81 18.40
CA ARG A 217 -6.73 -13.45 19.69
C ARG A 217 -5.32 -12.94 19.44
N GLU A 218 -4.87 -11.96 20.22
CA GLU A 218 -3.54 -11.36 20.06
C GLU A 218 -2.47 -12.35 20.54
N GLU A 219 -1.65 -12.83 19.62
CA GLU A 219 -0.51 -13.74 19.85
C GLU A 219 0.79 -13.16 19.25
N GLY A 220 0.80 -11.86 18.95
CA GLY A 220 1.94 -11.18 18.32
C GLY A 220 1.95 -11.26 16.80
N GLN A 221 0.79 -11.47 16.17
CA GLN A 221 0.69 -11.59 14.71
C GLN A 221 1.20 -10.32 14.02
N VAL A 222 2.11 -10.46 13.06
CA VAL A 222 2.70 -9.33 12.34
C VAL A 222 1.96 -8.96 11.06
N ASP A 223 1.17 -9.90 10.51
CA ASP A 223 0.32 -9.73 9.32
C ASP A 223 -0.76 -10.84 9.28
N GLY A 224 -1.60 -10.89 8.24
CA GLY A 224 -2.38 -12.10 7.93
C GLY A 224 -3.73 -12.21 8.65
N THR A 225 -4.21 -11.11 9.24
CA THR A 225 -5.44 -11.10 10.05
C THR A 225 -6.44 -10.07 9.53
N LEU A 226 -7.71 -10.17 9.95
CA LEU A 226 -8.77 -9.26 9.52
C LEU A 226 -8.46 -7.78 9.80
N LEU A 227 -7.75 -7.46 10.89
CA LEU A 227 -7.37 -6.07 11.18
C LEU A 227 -6.50 -5.46 10.06
N HIS A 228 -5.58 -6.26 9.50
CA HIS A 228 -4.69 -5.81 8.43
C HIS A 228 -5.44 -5.65 7.11
N VAL A 229 -6.44 -6.52 6.85
CA VAL A 229 -7.35 -6.37 5.71
C VAL A 229 -8.13 -5.07 5.82
N ILE A 230 -8.70 -4.76 6.99
CA ILE A 230 -9.46 -3.52 7.20
C ILE A 230 -8.55 -2.29 7.06
N GLU A 231 -7.38 -2.28 7.71
CA GLU A 231 -6.39 -1.20 7.60
C GLU A 231 -6.06 -0.88 6.13
N ARG A 232 -5.67 -1.91 5.38
CA ARG A 232 -5.35 -1.81 3.95
C ARG A 232 -6.55 -1.39 3.11
N GLY A 233 -7.73 -1.84 3.51
CA GLY A 233 -9.00 -1.50 2.89
C GLY A 233 -9.42 -0.04 3.04
N ILE A 234 -8.91 0.72 4.02
CA ILE A 234 -9.36 2.10 4.29
C ILE A 234 -9.26 2.99 3.03
N GLY A 235 -8.09 2.99 2.38
CA GLY A 235 -7.87 3.80 1.17
C GLY A 235 -8.76 3.34 0.01
N VAL A 236 -8.96 2.04 -0.11
CA VAL A 236 -9.77 1.44 -1.18
C VAL A 236 -11.26 1.74 -1.00
N MET A 237 -11.75 1.66 0.24
CA MET A 237 -13.13 1.95 0.59
C MET A 237 -13.47 3.42 0.37
N ALA A 238 -12.57 4.35 0.76
CA ALA A 238 -12.74 5.76 0.43
C ALA A 238 -12.85 5.97 -1.10
N GLY A 239 -11.94 5.34 -1.88
CA GLY A 239 -11.98 5.37 -3.34
C GLY A 239 -13.29 4.87 -3.94
N SER A 240 -13.85 3.79 -3.39
CA SER A 240 -15.14 3.21 -3.84
C SER A 240 -16.33 4.17 -3.70
N ARG A 241 -16.23 5.16 -2.81
CA ARG A 241 -17.24 6.21 -2.60
C ARG A 241 -17.00 7.46 -3.45
N GLY A 242 -16.10 7.37 -4.44
CA GLY A 242 -15.69 8.50 -5.27
C GLY A 242 -14.77 9.48 -4.53
N CYS A 243 -14.23 9.09 -3.37
CA CYS A 243 -13.35 9.94 -2.58
C CYS A 243 -11.88 9.62 -2.83
N ARG A 244 -11.11 10.64 -3.22
CA ARG A 244 -9.65 10.62 -3.27
C ARG A 244 -9.04 10.75 -1.89
N SER A 245 -7.82 10.25 -1.82
CA SER A 245 -6.92 10.38 -0.68
C SER A 245 -5.91 11.50 -0.91
N VAL A 246 -5.53 12.20 0.16
CA VAL A 246 -4.42 13.16 0.15
C VAL A 246 -3.38 12.76 1.18
N LEU A 247 -2.11 12.75 0.76
CA LEU A 247 -0.99 12.48 1.63
C LEU A 247 -0.36 13.79 2.12
N VAL A 248 -0.01 13.84 3.40
CA VAL A 248 0.71 14.97 4.01
C VAL A 248 2.19 14.66 4.06
N ASP A 249 2.95 15.28 3.17
CA ASP A 249 4.39 15.10 3.08
C ASP A 249 5.10 16.27 3.78
N THR A 250 5.41 16.07 5.05
CA THR A 250 6.08 17.08 5.87
C THR A 250 7.54 17.30 5.46
N ASP A 251 8.18 16.30 4.86
CA ASP A 251 9.58 16.38 4.45
C ASP A 251 9.74 17.31 3.24
N GLU A 252 8.80 17.25 2.30
CA GLU A 252 8.77 18.13 1.13
C GLU A 252 7.87 19.36 1.31
N GLY A 253 7.13 19.45 2.42
CA GLY A 253 6.26 20.57 2.71
C GLY A 253 5.04 20.67 1.77
N VAL A 254 4.53 19.53 1.28
CA VAL A 254 3.45 19.47 0.28
C VAL A 254 2.30 18.55 0.69
N PHE A 255 1.11 18.84 0.18
CA PHE A 255 0.03 17.87 0.06
C PHE A 255 0.11 17.16 -1.30
N ARG A 256 0.05 15.83 -1.29
CA ARG A 256 0.01 15.01 -2.50
C ARG A 256 -1.41 14.53 -2.75
N PHE A 257 -1.96 14.90 -3.91
CA PHE A 257 -3.32 14.57 -4.34
C PHE A 257 -3.37 13.36 -5.28
N ARG A 258 -2.21 12.73 -5.50
CA ARG A 258 -1.99 11.57 -6.37
C ARG A 258 -1.21 10.53 -5.60
N LYS A 259 -0.99 9.37 -6.23
CA LYS A 259 -0.19 8.31 -5.65
C LYS A 259 1.24 8.78 -5.38
N SER A 260 1.72 8.42 -4.19
CA SER A 260 3.10 8.64 -3.79
C SER A 260 3.93 7.47 -4.26
N VAL A 261 5.04 7.80 -4.90
CA VAL A 261 6.04 6.83 -5.33
C VAL A 261 7.20 6.69 -4.33
N LYS A 262 7.11 7.32 -3.15
CA LYS A 262 8.20 7.29 -2.15
C LYS A 262 8.57 5.88 -1.66
N LEU A 263 7.59 4.98 -1.56
CA LEU A 263 7.83 3.56 -1.23
C LEU A 263 8.66 2.83 -2.29
N PHE A 264 8.77 3.40 -3.49
CA PHE A 264 9.46 2.81 -4.64
C PHE A 264 10.81 3.47 -4.91
N ARG A 265 11.26 4.40 -4.06
CA ARG A 265 12.50 5.17 -4.29
C ARG A 265 13.71 4.28 -4.64
N ASP A 266 13.94 3.23 -3.86
CA ASP A 266 15.05 2.31 -4.08
C ASP A 266 14.93 1.62 -5.44
N TYR A 267 13.70 1.22 -5.80
CA TYR A 267 13.40 0.59 -7.07
C TYR A 267 13.57 1.54 -8.26
N LEU A 268 13.06 2.77 -8.13
CA LEU A 268 13.14 3.83 -9.13
C LEU A 268 14.57 4.35 -9.36
N SER A 269 15.47 4.13 -8.40
CA SER A 269 16.89 4.45 -8.53
C SER A 269 17.69 3.41 -9.32
N GLY A 270 17.09 2.26 -9.60
CA GLY A 270 17.71 1.16 -10.34
C GLY A 270 17.62 1.32 -11.86
N ASP A 271 18.40 0.51 -12.56
CA ASP A 271 18.34 0.38 -14.02
C ASP A 271 18.58 -1.07 -14.45
N CYS A 272 18.35 -1.34 -15.75
CA CYS A 272 18.53 -2.67 -16.33
C CYS A 272 19.97 -3.18 -16.24
N ARG A 273 20.96 -2.28 -16.26
CA ARG A 273 22.37 -2.65 -16.16
C ARG A 273 22.70 -3.18 -14.77
N THR A 274 22.31 -2.46 -13.73
CA THR A 274 22.50 -2.82 -12.33
C THR A 274 21.75 -4.11 -12.01
N LEU A 275 20.53 -4.27 -12.54
CA LEU A 275 19.79 -5.52 -12.45
C LEU A 275 20.55 -6.69 -13.11
N GLN A 276 21.04 -6.51 -14.34
CA GLN A 276 21.80 -7.54 -15.05
C GLN A 276 23.09 -7.94 -14.31
N GLU A 277 23.81 -6.96 -13.78
CA GLU A 277 25.03 -7.16 -12.99
C GLU A 277 24.71 -7.97 -11.72
N LYS A 278 23.64 -7.60 -10.99
CA LYS A 278 23.16 -8.36 -9.82
C LYS A 278 22.77 -9.79 -10.17
N LEU A 279 21.93 -10.00 -11.20
CA LEU A 279 21.51 -11.35 -11.58
C LEU A 279 22.69 -12.20 -12.08
N SER A 280 23.68 -11.59 -12.73
CA SER A 280 24.89 -12.28 -13.20
C SER A 280 25.80 -12.78 -12.08
N SER A 281 25.70 -12.25 -10.86
CA SER A 281 26.53 -12.69 -9.74
C SER A 281 26.09 -14.03 -9.15
N TYR A 282 24.89 -14.52 -9.50
CA TYR A 282 24.36 -15.80 -9.03
C TYR A 282 24.51 -16.89 -10.08
N GLN A 283 24.64 -18.15 -9.66
CA GLN A 283 24.69 -19.28 -10.60
C GLN A 283 23.30 -19.67 -11.12
N THR A 284 22.27 -19.54 -10.28
CA THR A 284 20.89 -19.84 -10.63
C THR A 284 20.00 -18.60 -10.51
N VAL A 285 19.24 -18.30 -11.56
CA VAL A 285 18.27 -17.21 -11.55
C VAL A 285 16.89 -17.80 -11.82
N CYS A 286 15.99 -17.62 -10.87
CA CYS A 286 14.62 -18.11 -10.96
C CYS A 286 13.68 -16.94 -11.22
N PHE A 287 12.89 -17.00 -12.28
CA PHE A 287 11.87 -16.02 -12.61
C PHE A 287 10.48 -16.62 -12.46
N ASP A 288 9.48 -15.82 -12.14
CA ASP A 288 8.10 -16.16 -12.48
C ASP A 288 7.89 -16.10 -14.01
N LEU A 289 6.79 -16.65 -14.52
CA LEU A 289 6.45 -16.52 -15.94
C LEU A 289 5.83 -15.15 -16.22
N PHE A 290 4.62 -14.93 -15.69
CA PHE A 290 3.88 -13.68 -15.88
C PHE A 290 4.39 -12.59 -14.95
N GLY A 291 4.24 -11.34 -15.38
CA GLY A 291 4.68 -10.16 -14.65
C GLY A 291 6.21 -9.97 -14.62
N THR A 292 7.00 -10.97 -15.03
CA THR A 292 8.48 -10.95 -14.92
C THR A 292 9.21 -11.32 -16.21
N LEU A 293 9.01 -12.51 -16.79
CA LEU A 293 9.54 -12.85 -18.12
C LEU A 293 8.62 -12.30 -19.21
N VAL A 294 7.33 -12.53 -19.08
CA VAL A 294 6.33 -12.01 -20.01
C VAL A 294 5.32 -11.15 -19.27
N THR A 295 4.61 -10.27 -19.98
CA THR A 295 3.55 -9.46 -19.37
C THR A 295 2.37 -10.34 -18.96
N GLU A 296 1.67 -9.93 -17.89
CA GLU A 296 0.36 -10.50 -17.57
C GLU A 296 -0.70 -9.75 -18.39
N ALA A 297 -1.63 -10.49 -19.00
CA ALA A 297 -2.70 -9.90 -19.80
C ALA A 297 -3.97 -10.73 -19.66
N GLN A 298 -5.12 -10.06 -19.76
CA GLN A 298 -6.41 -10.75 -19.77
C GLN A 298 -6.58 -11.60 -21.05
N TRP A 299 -6.01 -11.12 -22.16
CA TRP A 299 -6.04 -11.79 -23.47
C TRP A 299 -4.66 -12.34 -23.83
N GLU A 300 -4.57 -13.61 -24.18
CA GLU A 300 -3.29 -14.28 -24.44
C GLU A 300 -2.50 -13.65 -25.60
N GLU A 301 -3.18 -13.07 -26.58
CA GLU A 301 -2.57 -12.32 -27.69
C GLU A 301 -1.84 -11.05 -27.25
N ASN A 302 -2.19 -10.49 -26.08
CA ASN A 302 -1.57 -9.30 -25.50
C ASN A 302 -0.46 -9.64 -24.49
N ILE A 303 0.05 -10.88 -24.53
CA ILE A 303 1.23 -11.29 -23.76
C ILE A 303 2.48 -10.97 -24.59
N PHE A 304 3.28 -10.03 -24.09
CA PHE A 304 4.52 -9.57 -24.70
C PHE A 304 5.74 -10.03 -23.89
N PRO A 305 6.92 -10.18 -24.50
CA PRO A 305 8.15 -10.28 -23.72
C PRO A 305 8.34 -9.02 -22.88
N ARG A 306 8.87 -9.18 -21.67
CA ARG A 306 9.50 -8.06 -20.96
C ARG A 306 10.83 -7.78 -21.66
N TYR A 307 10.88 -6.80 -22.57
CA TYR A 307 11.92 -6.70 -23.61
C TYR A 307 13.34 -6.67 -23.04
N GLU A 308 13.56 -5.90 -21.99
CA GLU A 308 14.87 -5.79 -21.33
C GLU A 308 15.21 -7.06 -20.55
N ILE A 309 14.22 -7.66 -19.87
CA ILE A 309 14.40 -8.94 -19.17
C ILE A 309 14.75 -10.05 -20.15
N ARG A 310 14.16 -10.06 -21.36
CA ARG A 310 14.53 -11.01 -22.42
C ARG A 310 16.01 -10.94 -22.77
N LYS A 311 16.55 -9.72 -22.96
CA LYS A 311 17.98 -9.50 -23.22
C LYS A 311 18.85 -9.96 -22.04
N ILE A 312 18.41 -9.71 -20.81
CA ILE A 312 19.11 -10.16 -19.60
C ILE A 312 19.15 -11.69 -19.54
N VAL A 313 18.01 -12.37 -19.79
CA VAL A 313 17.93 -13.83 -19.81
C VAL A 313 18.84 -14.42 -20.89
N GLU A 314 18.86 -13.84 -22.09
CA GLU A 314 19.79 -14.25 -23.15
C GLU A 314 21.25 -14.11 -22.71
N CYS A 315 21.61 -13.01 -22.04
CA CYS A 315 22.94 -12.82 -21.49
C CYS A 315 23.30 -13.86 -20.41
N LEU A 316 22.37 -14.16 -19.48
CA LEU A 316 22.55 -15.16 -18.44
C LEU A 316 22.81 -16.55 -19.05
N LEU A 317 22.00 -16.95 -20.04
CA LEU A 317 22.15 -18.23 -20.74
C LEU A 317 23.49 -18.31 -21.49
N ASN A 318 23.90 -17.23 -22.18
CA ASN A 318 25.17 -17.18 -22.89
C ASN A 318 26.40 -17.24 -21.96
N ARG A 319 26.22 -16.84 -20.68
CA ARG A 319 27.23 -16.96 -19.62
C ARG A 319 27.20 -18.31 -18.90
N GLY A 320 26.38 -19.26 -19.35
CA GLY A 320 26.27 -20.58 -18.73
C GLY A 320 25.56 -20.59 -17.37
N LYS A 321 24.74 -19.57 -17.09
CA LYS A 321 23.92 -19.52 -15.88
C LYS A 321 22.71 -20.44 -16.03
N THR A 322 22.22 -20.96 -14.91
CA THR A 322 20.97 -21.74 -14.89
C THR A 322 19.79 -20.78 -14.78
N VAL A 323 18.89 -20.80 -15.75
CA VAL A 323 17.65 -20.00 -15.73
C VAL A 323 16.46 -20.93 -15.50
N ILE A 324 15.70 -20.64 -14.45
CA ILE A 324 14.48 -21.35 -14.08
C ILE A 324 13.29 -20.41 -14.34
N CYS A 325 12.23 -20.93 -14.95
CA CYS A 325 10.94 -20.24 -15.05
C CYS A 325 9.89 -21.02 -14.26
N ARG A 326 9.27 -20.34 -13.29
CA ARG A 326 8.13 -20.87 -12.55
C ARG A 326 6.85 -20.68 -13.32
N ILE A 327 6.12 -21.77 -13.51
CA ILE A 327 4.84 -21.78 -14.20
C ILE A 327 3.75 -21.68 -13.14
N PRO A 328 2.86 -20.68 -13.20
CA PRO A 328 1.79 -20.53 -12.22
C PRO A 328 0.80 -21.69 -12.28
N ALA A 329 0.09 -21.90 -11.17
CA ALA A 329 -1.01 -22.85 -11.13
C ALA A 329 -2.02 -22.60 -12.28
N GLY A 330 -2.44 -23.67 -12.96
CA GLY A 330 -3.37 -23.60 -14.09
C GLY A 330 -2.72 -23.51 -15.47
N TYR A 331 -1.39 -23.33 -15.56
CA TYR A 331 -0.65 -23.40 -16.81
C TYR A 331 0.17 -24.69 -16.92
N SER A 332 0.19 -25.29 -18.10
CA SER A 332 1.03 -26.46 -18.40
C SER A 332 2.44 -26.03 -18.84
N GLY A 333 3.42 -26.94 -18.68
CA GLY A 333 4.77 -26.72 -19.19
C GLY A 333 4.83 -26.43 -20.69
N GLN A 334 4.05 -27.18 -21.46
CA GLN A 334 3.92 -26.97 -22.90
C GLN A 334 3.40 -25.56 -23.24
N LYS A 335 2.35 -25.10 -22.55
CA LYS A 335 1.79 -23.78 -22.80
C LYS A 335 2.78 -22.66 -22.43
N ALA A 336 3.53 -22.83 -21.35
CA ALA A 336 4.58 -21.89 -20.97
C ALA A 336 5.72 -21.85 -22.02
N GLU A 337 6.12 -23.00 -22.55
CA GLU A 337 7.12 -23.09 -23.63
C GLU A 337 6.63 -22.35 -24.89
N GLU A 338 5.41 -22.60 -25.35
CA GLU A 338 4.80 -21.91 -26.49
C GLU A 338 4.80 -20.37 -26.31
N ILE A 339 4.44 -19.89 -25.12
CA ILE A 339 4.45 -18.45 -24.80
C ILE A 339 5.88 -17.89 -24.86
N LEU A 340 6.84 -18.57 -24.24
CA LEU A 340 8.24 -18.14 -24.21
C LEU A 340 8.85 -18.08 -25.61
N GLU A 341 8.63 -19.11 -26.44
CA GLU A 341 9.11 -19.14 -27.83
C GLU A 341 8.50 -18.01 -28.66
N ARG A 342 7.17 -17.81 -28.56
CA ARG A 342 6.48 -16.70 -29.23
C ARG A 342 7.02 -15.33 -28.80
N CYS A 343 7.41 -15.20 -27.54
CA CYS A 343 8.02 -14.00 -26.99
C CYS A 343 9.54 -13.90 -27.25
N GLY A 344 10.13 -14.81 -28.04
CA GLY A 344 11.53 -14.74 -28.46
C GLY A 344 12.54 -15.18 -27.41
N TYR A 345 12.11 -16.00 -26.43
CA TYR A 345 13.01 -16.68 -25.49
C TYR A 345 13.47 -18.01 -26.08
N CYS A 346 14.71 -18.42 -25.75
CA CYS A 346 15.20 -19.77 -26.04
C CYS A 346 14.62 -20.76 -25.01
N ALA A 347 13.32 -21.09 -25.13
CA ALA A 347 12.59 -21.86 -24.12
C ALA A 347 13.25 -23.23 -23.80
N GLY A 348 13.79 -23.93 -24.79
CA GLY A 348 14.54 -25.19 -24.59
C GLY A 348 15.83 -25.08 -23.76
N LYS A 349 16.29 -23.87 -23.42
CA LYS A 349 17.41 -23.62 -22.49
C LYS A 349 16.94 -23.16 -21.10
N ILE A 350 15.64 -22.97 -20.89
CA ILE A 350 15.04 -22.53 -19.64
C ILE A 350 14.42 -23.75 -18.94
N ILE A 351 14.73 -23.93 -17.66
CA ILE A 351 14.15 -25.02 -16.88
C ILE A 351 12.75 -24.59 -16.43
N LEU A 352 11.72 -25.27 -16.93
CA LEU A 352 10.33 -25.02 -16.59
C LEU A 352 9.93 -25.80 -15.34
N VAL A 353 9.50 -25.09 -14.29
CA VAL A 353 9.10 -25.69 -13.01
C VAL A 353 7.66 -25.30 -12.70
N PRO A 354 6.69 -26.23 -12.71
CA PRO A 354 5.33 -25.93 -12.29
C PRO A 354 5.29 -25.56 -10.80
N GLU A 355 4.42 -24.61 -10.47
CA GLU A 355 4.06 -24.32 -9.10
C GLU A 355 3.38 -25.55 -8.50
N GLU A 356 3.98 -26.14 -7.46
CA GLU A 356 3.36 -27.23 -6.72
C GLU A 356 2.12 -26.68 -5.99
N ILE A 357 0.96 -27.30 -6.22
CA ILE A 357 -0.29 -26.93 -5.55
C ILE A 357 -0.07 -27.00 -4.03
N GLY A 358 -0.20 -25.86 -3.35
CA GLY A 358 0.00 -25.75 -1.90
C GLY A 358 1.46 -25.62 -1.44
N ARG A 359 2.44 -25.48 -2.36
CA ARG A 359 3.79 -25.01 -2.02
C ARG A 359 4.14 -23.74 -2.78
N GLU A 360 4.39 -22.71 -1.99
CA GLU A 360 4.40 -21.32 -2.45
C GLU A 360 5.75 -20.86 -3.01
N ILE A 361 6.84 -21.53 -2.62
CA ILE A 361 8.20 -21.37 -3.18
C ILE A 361 8.71 -22.79 -3.48
N PRO A 362 9.54 -23.01 -4.52
CA PRO A 362 10.21 -24.29 -4.70
C PRO A 362 10.88 -24.68 -3.37
N SER A 363 10.85 -25.96 -3.02
CA SER A 363 11.74 -26.50 -1.98
C SER A 363 13.14 -25.89 -2.18
N ALA A 364 13.63 -25.18 -1.15
CA ALA A 364 14.76 -24.23 -1.17
C ALA A 364 15.56 -24.22 -2.47
N LEU A 365 15.50 -23.09 -3.21
CA LEU A 365 16.44 -22.86 -4.30
C LEU A 365 17.89 -23.03 -3.79
N PRO A 366 18.85 -23.40 -4.66
CA PRO A 366 20.24 -23.52 -4.25
C PRO A 366 20.75 -22.26 -3.52
N ALA A 367 21.70 -22.40 -2.59
CA ALA A 367 22.22 -21.24 -1.86
C ALA A 367 22.77 -20.12 -2.77
N ASP A 368 23.33 -20.50 -3.93
CA ASP A 368 23.75 -19.57 -4.98
C ASP A 368 22.64 -19.35 -6.01
N SER A 369 21.51 -18.85 -5.52
CA SER A 369 20.37 -18.51 -6.35
C SER A 369 19.76 -17.16 -5.97
N ILE A 370 19.10 -16.55 -6.95
CA ILE A 370 18.30 -15.35 -6.76
C ILE A 370 16.92 -15.55 -7.42
N TYR A 371 15.88 -15.10 -6.72
CA TYR A 371 14.52 -15.16 -7.21
C TYR A 371 14.07 -13.80 -7.74
N VAL A 372 13.31 -13.79 -8.83
CA VAL A 372 12.82 -12.59 -9.50
C VAL A 372 11.31 -12.73 -9.68
N THR A 373 10.57 -11.83 -9.04
CA THR A 373 9.09 -11.89 -8.96
C THR A 373 8.49 -10.50 -9.09
N ASP A 374 7.29 -10.36 -9.61
CA ASP A 374 6.49 -9.13 -9.53
C ASP A 374 5.49 -9.15 -8.36
N ARG A 375 5.39 -10.28 -7.66
CA ARG A 375 4.43 -10.50 -6.60
C ARG A 375 5.01 -10.02 -5.27
N THR A 376 4.40 -9.00 -4.67
CA THR A 376 4.86 -8.42 -3.39
C THR A 376 4.83 -9.42 -2.24
N PHE A 377 3.82 -10.28 -2.18
CA PHE A 377 3.72 -11.34 -1.18
C PHE A 377 4.86 -12.36 -1.30
N ARG A 378 5.17 -12.82 -2.53
CA ARG A 378 6.29 -13.73 -2.80
C ARG A 378 7.63 -13.12 -2.43
N TYR A 379 7.80 -11.83 -2.75
CA TYR A 379 8.98 -11.08 -2.33
C TYR A 379 9.12 -11.06 -0.80
N TRP A 380 8.03 -10.75 -0.09
CA TRP A 380 8.04 -10.74 1.37
C TRP A 380 8.34 -12.12 1.97
N GLU A 381 7.69 -13.18 1.48
CA GLU A 381 7.90 -14.54 1.96
C GLU A 381 9.34 -15.03 1.71
N ALA A 382 9.89 -14.72 0.53
CA ALA A 382 11.24 -15.12 0.17
C ALA A 382 12.28 -14.39 1.04
N VAL A 383 12.21 -13.06 1.12
CA VAL A 383 13.19 -12.24 1.85
C VAL A 383 13.07 -12.43 3.36
N TYR A 384 11.87 -12.32 3.92
CA TYR A 384 11.67 -12.29 5.37
C TYR A 384 11.28 -13.65 5.95
N GLY A 385 10.59 -14.49 5.17
CA GLY A 385 10.19 -15.83 5.62
C GLY A 385 11.31 -16.87 5.47
N LYS A 386 12.10 -16.79 4.39
CA LYS A 386 13.09 -17.84 4.04
C LYS A 386 14.53 -17.33 3.90
N GLY A 387 14.77 -16.02 3.98
CA GLY A 387 16.11 -15.44 3.81
C GLY A 387 16.68 -15.63 2.40
N GLN A 388 15.81 -15.80 1.40
CA GLN A 388 16.18 -15.99 0.00
C GLN A 388 16.42 -14.64 -0.67
N GLU A 389 17.59 -14.50 -1.31
CA GLU A 389 17.89 -13.33 -2.14
C GLU A 389 16.85 -13.20 -3.25
N THR A 390 16.21 -12.03 -3.31
CA THR A 390 15.08 -11.79 -4.19
C THR A 390 15.14 -10.39 -4.80
N VAL A 391 14.68 -10.26 -6.04
CA VAL A 391 14.42 -8.99 -6.73
C VAL A 391 12.93 -8.92 -7.03
N TRP A 392 12.31 -7.83 -6.59
CA TRP A 392 10.98 -7.47 -7.06
C TRP A 392 11.10 -6.74 -8.39
N LEU A 393 10.24 -7.04 -9.36
CA LEU A 393 10.10 -6.29 -10.62
C LEU A 393 8.71 -5.68 -10.70
N MET A 394 8.63 -4.39 -10.98
CA MET A 394 7.35 -3.77 -11.27
C MET A 394 6.79 -4.34 -12.58
N ASN A 395 5.56 -4.86 -12.51
CA ASN A 395 4.83 -5.26 -13.71
C ASN A 395 4.22 -4.01 -14.39
N PRO A 396 3.92 -4.10 -15.70
CA PRO A 396 3.41 -2.96 -16.46
C PRO A 396 2.08 -2.39 -15.93
N LYS A 397 1.22 -3.26 -15.39
CA LYS A 397 -0.09 -2.86 -14.88
C LYS A 397 0.05 -2.03 -13.60
N ASP A 398 0.95 -2.44 -12.71
CA ASP A 398 1.27 -1.71 -11.48
C ASP A 398 1.93 -0.36 -11.80
N ALA A 399 2.87 -0.32 -12.75
CA ALA A 399 3.45 0.93 -13.24
C ALA A 399 2.38 1.86 -13.83
N TYR A 400 1.48 1.35 -14.68
CA TYR A 400 0.36 2.11 -15.21
C TYR A 400 -0.54 2.65 -14.10
N VAL A 401 -0.92 1.82 -13.13
CA VAL A 401 -1.79 2.18 -12.01
C VAL A 401 -1.16 3.23 -11.08
N LEU A 402 0.17 3.34 -11.06
CA LEU A 402 0.93 4.36 -10.32
C LEU A 402 1.22 5.63 -11.15
N SER A 403 1.03 5.60 -12.46
CA SER A 403 1.38 6.70 -13.35
C SER A 403 0.29 7.77 -13.45
N ASP A 404 0.67 8.92 -14.03
CA ASP A 404 -0.25 10.01 -14.36
C ASP A 404 -1.26 9.63 -15.47
N ASP A 405 -0.96 8.61 -16.27
CA ASP A 405 -1.84 8.16 -17.35
C ASP A 405 -3.04 7.35 -16.84
N TYR A 406 -2.98 6.79 -15.62
CA TYR A 406 -4.08 6.01 -15.05
C TYR A 406 -5.38 6.80 -15.00
N ASP A 407 -5.35 8.00 -14.41
CA ASP A 407 -6.52 8.86 -14.29
C ASP A 407 -7.00 9.35 -15.65
N LYS A 408 -6.08 9.57 -16.60
CA LYS A 408 -6.38 10.05 -17.95
C LYS A 408 -7.12 9.02 -18.81
N TYR A 409 -6.78 7.73 -18.67
CA TYR A 409 -7.37 6.65 -19.47
C TYR A 409 -8.31 5.74 -18.67
N LYS A 410 -8.70 6.13 -17.46
CA LYS A 410 -9.61 5.36 -16.59
C LYS A 410 -10.91 4.96 -17.30
N GLU A 411 -11.56 5.89 -18.01
CA GLU A 411 -12.79 5.59 -18.75
C GLU A 411 -12.59 4.56 -19.87
N MET A 412 -11.40 4.53 -20.49
CA MET A 412 -11.07 3.51 -21.49
C MET A 412 -10.90 2.14 -20.83
N TRP A 413 -10.36 2.12 -19.62
CA TRP A 413 -10.19 0.90 -18.86
C TRP A 413 -11.54 0.25 -18.52
N ASP A 414 -12.60 1.01 -18.27
CA ASP A 414 -13.91 0.46 -17.90
C ASP A 414 -14.71 -0.13 -19.09
N ILE A 415 -14.27 0.11 -20.33
CA ILE A 415 -14.94 -0.38 -21.54
C ILE A 415 -14.14 -1.56 -22.13
N PRO A 416 -14.66 -2.80 -22.20
CA PRO A 416 -13.88 -4.00 -22.55
C PRO A 416 -13.05 -3.90 -23.84
N GLU A 417 -13.64 -3.38 -24.92
CA GLU A 417 -12.95 -3.23 -26.21
C GLU A 417 -11.82 -2.19 -26.17
N LYS A 418 -12.00 -1.12 -25.39
CA LYS A 418 -10.99 -0.09 -25.19
C LYS A 418 -9.91 -0.57 -24.21
N ARG A 419 -10.29 -1.32 -23.18
CA ARG A 419 -9.38 -1.99 -22.23
C ARG A 419 -8.40 -2.88 -22.99
N ARG A 420 -8.88 -3.68 -23.94
CA ARG A 420 -8.01 -4.55 -24.74
C ARG A 420 -6.90 -3.77 -25.48
N LYS A 421 -7.25 -2.66 -26.13
CA LYS A 421 -6.26 -1.80 -26.82
C LYS A 421 -5.33 -1.08 -25.83
N LEU A 422 -5.85 -0.75 -24.65
CA LEU A 422 -5.08 -0.10 -23.61
C LEU A 422 -4.07 -1.07 -22.98
N GLU A 423 -4.47 -2.31 -22.69
CA GLU A 423 -3.57 -3.38 -22.25
C GLU A 423 -2.46 -3.64 -23.28
N GLU A 424 -2.81 -3.68 -24.58
CA GLU A 424 -1.83 -3.81 -25.65
C GLU A 424 -0.77 -2.71 -25.60
N ARG A 425 -1.17 -1.46 -25.37
CA ARG A 425 -0.23 -0.32 -25.24
C ARG A 425 0.60 -0.39 -23.96
N ILE A 426 -0.02 -0.71 -22.82
CA ILE A 426 0.64 -0.81 -21.52
C ILE A 426 1.70 -1.91 -21.56
N ASN A 427 1.30 -3.11 -21.98
CA ASN A 427 2.15 -4.28 -22.00
C ASN A 427 3.14 -4.26 -23.17
N GLY A 428 2.74 -3.75 -24.33
CA GLY A 428 3.58 -3.76 -25.54
C GLY A 428 4.58 -2.61 -25.60
N CYS A 429 4.35 -1.51 -24.87
CA CYS A 429 5.15 -0.30 -25.01
C CYS A 429 5.27 0.53 -23.72
N TRP A 430 4.19 1.20 -23.29
CA TRP A 430 4.25 2.33 -22.34
C TRP A 430 4.92 1.99 -21.01
N TYR A 431 4.64 0.80 -20.48
CA TYR A 431 5.13 0.38 -19.16
C TYR A 431 5.77 -1.01 -19.19
N ASN A 432 6.21 -1.48 -20.36
CA ASN A 432 6.85 -2.79 -20.46
C ASN A 432 8.17 -2.83 -19.68
N SER A 433 8.96 -1.74 -19.69
CA SER A 433 10.18 -1.68 -18.89
C SER A 433 9.83 -1.77 -17.40
N PRO A 434 10.56 -2.59 -16.61
CA PRO A 434 10.43 -2.56 -15.16
C PRO A 434 10.70 -1.17 -14.58
N PHE A 435 11.51 -0.35 -15.25
CA PHE A 435 11.91 0.99 -14.80
C PHE A 435 11.17 2.11 -15.56
N ALA A 436 10.03 1.81 -16.19
CA ALA A 436 9.24 2.77 -16.96
C ALA A 436 8.55 3.86 -16.13
N LEU A 437 8.35 3.65 -14.82
CA LEU A 437 7.70 4.62 -13.96
C LEU A 437 8.68 5.76 -13.66
N GLU A 438 8.33 6.98 -14.06
CA GLU A 438 9.11 8.16 -13.71
C GLU A 438 8.89 8.54 -12.24
N GLY A 439 9.97 8.86 -11.53
CA GLY A 439 9.88 9.43 -10.19
C GLY A 439 9.57 10.94 -10.21
N PRO A 440 9.39 11.58 -9.05
CA PRO A 440 9.23 13.04 -8.97
C PRO A 440 10.47 13.73 -9.57
N GLU A 441 10.27 14.91 -10.19
CA GLU A 441 11.27 15.71 -10.91
C GLU A 441 12.73 15.42 -10.48
N GLY A 442 13.47 14.70 -11.33
CA GLY A 442 14.89 14.39 -11.12
C GLY A 442 15.23 12.92 -10.87
N MET A 443 14.24 12.04 -10.61
CA MET A 443 14.42 10.58 -10.59
C MET A 443 14.04 10.00 -11.96
N THR A 444 14.85 10.26 -12.98
CA THR A 444 14.68 9.66 -14.31
C THR A 444 15.47 8.36 -14.37
N GLY A 445 14.77 7.23 -14.53
CA GLY A 445 15.33 6.09 -15.25
C GLY A 445 15.63 6.59 -16.66
N LYS A 446 16.90 6.64 -17.03
CA LYS A 446 17.36 7.15 -18.33
C LYS A 446 16.74 6.33 -19.47
N GLU A 447 16.47 7.04 -20.56
CA GLU A 447 16.02 6.58 -21.88
C GLU A 447 16.15 5.06 -22.09
N VAL A 448 15.01 4.38 -22.10
CA VAL A 448 14.90 3.10 -22.80
C VAL A 448 15.16 3.43 -24.26
N GLU A 449 16.28 2.98 -24.82
CA GLU A 449 16.53 3.08 -26.27
C GLU A 449 15.30 2.53 -27.01
N HIS A 450 14.58 3.43 -27.69
CA HIS A 450 13.30 3.23 -28.37
C HIS A 450 13.41 2.36 -29.65
N ASP A 451 14.29 1.35 -29.67
CA ASP A 451 14.51 0.49 -30.86
C ASP A 451 13.40 -0.56 -31.09
N TYR A 452 12.30 -0.53 -30.32
CA TYR A 452 11.33 -1.64 -30.27
C TYR A 452 9.85 -1.25 -30.41
N MET A 453 9.51 -0.12 -31.02
CA MET A 453 8.12 0.08 -31.45
C MET A 453 7.86 -0.72 -32.74
N PRO A 454 7.00 -1.75 -32.75
CA PRO A 454 6.40 -2.20 -34.01
C PRO A 454 5.46 -1.09 -34.51
N ASP A 455 5.55 -0.80 -35.82
CA ASP A 455 4.74 0.21 -36.53
C ASP A 455 3.21 0.08 -36.31
#